data_AF-A0A3P6GNL4-F1
#
_entry.id   AF-A0A3P6GNL4-F1
#
_cell.length_a   1.000
_cell.length_b   1.000
_cell.length_c   1.000
_cell.angle_alpha   90.00
_cell.angle_beta   90.00
_cell.angle_gamma   90.00
#
_symmetry.space_group_name_H-M   'P 1'
#
loop_
_entity.id
_entity.type
_entity.pdbx_description
1 polymer ?
#
loop_
_entity_poly.entity_id
_entity_poly.type
_entity_poly.pdbx_seq_one_letter_code
_entity_poly.pdbx_strand_id
1 'polypeptide(L)'
;MALCSSSSQKTWIVHGILAGTAIAAAIGAHAYLGRSRKFRSRVVGIIPARYASSRFEGKPLVQILGKPMIQRTWERSKLASTLDHVDVYFMDLTSLL
;
A
#
# COMPACT_ATOMS: atom_id res chain seq x y z
N MET A 1 -35.92 21.12 57.13
CA MET A 1 -34.78 21.22 56.18
C MET A 1 -34.66 19.93 55.40
N ALA A 2 -35.37 19.75 54.26
CA ALA A 2 -35.26 18.52 53.47
C ALA A 2 -35.77 18.68 52.03
N LEU A 3 -35.24 19.64 51.25
CA LEU A 3 -35.61 19.83 49.85
C LEU A 3 -34.41 20.07 48.91
N CYS A 4 -33.22 19.50 49.19
CA CYS A 4 -32.02 19.77 48.37
C CYS A 4 -31.16 18.55 48.01
N SER A 5 -31.70 17.33 47.97
CA SER A 5 -30.91 16.12 47.61
C SER A 5 -31.32 15.47 46.27
N SER A 6 -32.52 15.77 45.75
CA SER A 6 -33.04 15.08 44.56
C SER A 6 -32.56 15.64 43.21
N SER A 7 -32.15 16.93 43.15
CA SER A 7 -31.72 17.56 41.88
C SER A 7 -30.31 17.15 41.50
N SER A 8 -29.37 17.17 42.45
CA SER A 8 -27.95 16.87 42.20
C SER A 8 -27.73 15.43 41.74
N GLN A 9 -28.36 14.45 42.40
CA GLN A 9 -28.20 13.03 42.03
C GLN A 9 -28.68 12.73 40.60
N LYS A 10 -29.70 13.46 40.11
CA LYS A 10 -30.19 13.35 38.73
C LYS A 10 -29.21 13.98 37.74
N THR A 11 -28.55 15.07 38.11
CA THR A 11 -27.56 15.76 37.27
C THR A 11 -26.37 14.88 36.94
N TRP A 12 -25.79 14.16 37.91
CA TRP A 12 -24.63 13.29 37.68
C TRP A 12 -24.95 12.10 36.76
N ILE A 13 -26.17 11.56 36.84
CA ILE A 13 -26.64 10.49 35.96
C ILE A 13 -26.74 11.01 34.52
N VAL A 14 -27.34 12.19 34.32
CA VAL A 14 -27.48 12.80 32.98
C VAL A 14 -26.11 13.13 32.37
N HIS A 15 -25.16 13.63 33.16
CA HIS A 15 -23.80 13.91 32.68
C HIS A 15 -23.03 12.64 32.31
N GLY A 16 -23.19 11.55 33.08
CA GLY A 16 -22.58 10.26 32.76
C GLY A 16 -23.09 9.67 31.44
N ILE A 17 -24.41 9.73 31.21
CA ILE A 17 -25.02 9.28 29.95
C ILE A 17 -24.57 10.15 28.77
N LEU A 18 -24.55 11.48 28.94
CA LEU A 18 -24.14 12.42 27.90
C LEU A 18 -22.66 12.23 27.52
N ALA A 19 -21.77 12.08 28.50
CA ALA A 19 -20.35 11.84 28.27
C ALA A 19 -20.12 10.48 27.58
N GLY A 20 -20.79 9.41 28.04
CA GLY A 20 -20.66 8.08 27.45
C GLY A 20 -21.14 8.02 26.00
N THR A 21 -22.29 8.65 25.70
CA THR A 21 -22.84 8.72 24.33
C THR A 21 -21.97 9.56 23.40
N ALA A 22 -21.42 10.69 23.86
CA ALA A 22 -20.49 11.51 23.09
C ALA A 22 -19.19 10.75 22.76
N ILE A 23 -18.63 10.02 23.72
CA ILE A 23 -17.42 9.20 23.52
C ILE A 23 -17.70 8.08 22.51
N ALA A 24 -18.80 7.34 22.67
CA ALA A 24 -19.18 6.26 21.76
C ALA A 24 -19.42 6.77 20.33
N ALA A 25 -20.11 7.91 20.19
CA ALA A 25 -20.34 8.55 18.91
C ALA A 25 -19.03 9.04 18.26
N ALA A 26 -18.12 9.63 19.03
CA ALA A 26 -16.82 10.09 18.53
C ALA A 26 -15.94 8.92 18.06
N ILE A 27 -15.87 7.82 18.82
CA ILE A 27 -15.14 6.61 18.43
C ILE A 27 -15.75 6.01 17.16
N GLY A 28 -17.09 5.89 17.11
CA GLY A 28 -17.81 5.39 15.94
C GLY A 28 -17.56 6.25 14.70
N ALA A 29 -17.63 7.58 14.83
CA ALA A 29 -17.37 8.52 13.75
C ALA A 29 -15.92 8.46 13.28
N HIS A 30 -14.95 8.36 14.19
CA HIS A 30 -13.53 8.23 13.83
C HIS A 30 -13.26 6.92 13.08
N ALA A 31 -13.88 5.81 13.49
CA ALA A 31 -13.76 4.53 12.78
C ALA A 31 -14.43 4.57 11.40
N TYR A 32 -15.58 5.24 11.28
CA TYR A 32 -16.32 5.37 10.02
C TYR A 32 -15.60 6.29 9.02
N LEU A 33 -15.18 7.48 9.47
CA LEU A 33 -14.49 8.47 8.63
C LEU A 33 -13.04 8.06 8.32
N GLY A 34 -12.37 7.36 9.24
CA GLY A 34 -11.01 6.83 9.02
C GLY A 34 -10.94 5.68 8.01
N ARG A 35 -12.08 5.11 7.59
CA ARG A 35 -12.16 4.02 6.62
C ARG A 35 -12.07 4.50 5.16
N SER A 36 -11.56 5.71 4.90
CA SER A 36 -11.13 6.10 3.55
C SER A 36 -9.81 5.38 3.23
N ARG A 37 -9.93 4.08 2.95
CA ARG A 37 -8.81 3.26 2.53
C ARG A 37 -8.35 3.81 1.18
N LYS A 38 -7.17 4.42 1.17
CA LYS A 38 -6.50 4.98 0.00
C LYS A 38 -6.53 3.94 -1.14
N PHE A 39 -7.47 4.06 -2.06
CA PHE A 39 -7.51 3.27 -3.28
C PHE A 39 -6.37 3.77 -4.16
N ARG A 40 -5.18 3.20 -3.99
CA ARG A 40 -4.18 3.28 -5.04
C ARG A 40 -4.31 2.06 -5.92
N SER A 41 -4.37 2.31 -7.23
CA SER A 41 -4.28 1.26 -8.24
C SER A 41 -3.00 0.47 -8.04
N ARG A 42 -3.09 -0.85 -8.18
CA ARG A 42 -1.90 -1.70 -8.20
C ARG A 42 -1.11 -1.39 -9.48
N VAL A 43 0.19 -1.16 -9.34
CA VAL A 43 1.09 -0.84 -10.46
C VAL A 43 2.14 -1.95 -10.59
N VAL A 44 2.19 -2.57 -11.76
CA VAL A 44 3.18 -3.60 -12.11
C VAL A 44 4.17 -3.00 -13.11
N GLY A 45 5.46 -3.08 -12.79
CA GLY A 45 6.55 -2.68 -13.68
C GLY A 45 6.99 -3.86 -14.54
N ILE A 46 7.04 -3.66 -15.85
CA ILE A 46 7.54 -4.67 -16.80
C ILE A 46 8.88 -4.19 -17.35
N ILE A 47 9.91 -5.02 -17.20
CA ILE A 47 11.23 -4.79 -17.80
C ILE A 47 11.32 -5.65 -19.07
N PRO A 48 11.20 -5.06 -20.26
CA PRO A 48 11.38 -5.80 -21.50
C PRO A 48 12.87 -6.10 -21.71
N ALA A 49 13.18 -7.37 -22.01
CA ALA A 49 14.51 -7.83 -22.36
C ALA A 49 14.49 -8.51 -23.73
N ARG A 50 15.55 -8.31 -24.52
CA ARG A 50 15.76 -9.02 -25.79
C ARG A 50 17.10 -9.73 -25.73
N TYR A 51 17.06 -11.05 -25.88
CA TYR A 51 18.19 -11.94 -26.01
C TYR A 51 18.92 -11.77 -27.36
N ALA A 52 18.18 -11.70 -28.47
CA ALA A 52 18.69 -11.68 -29.84
C ALA A 52 19.02 -10.27 -30.34
N SER A 53 20.02 -9.60 -29.75
CA SER A 53 20.54 -8.33 -30.27
C SER A 53 21.67 -8.57 -31.29
N SER A 54 21.48 -8.14 -32.53
CA SER A 54 22.45 -8.32 -33.63
C SER A 54 23.82 -7.68 -33.41
N ARG A 55 23.95 -6.72 -32.49
CA ARG A 55 25.23 -6.05 -32.17
C ARG A 55 25.93 -6.61 -30.94
N PHE A 56 25.21 -7.29 -30.05
CA PHE A 56 25.77 -7.92 -28.85
C PHE A 56 24.72 -8.90 -28.29
N GLU A 57 24.76 -10.13 -28.76
CA GLU A 57 23.81 -11.18 -28.37
C GLU A 57 23.92 -11.52 -26.88
N GLY A 58 22.80 -11.91 -26.27
CA GLY A 58 22.76 -12.29 -24.86
C GLY A 58 22.98 -11.12 -23.89
N LYS A 59 23.03 -9.87 -24.38
CA LYS A 59 23.18 -8.62 -23.59
C LYS A 59 22.55 -8.65 -22.19
N PRO A 60 21.25 -8.99 -22.04
CA PRO A 60 20.60 -8.96 -20.74
C PRO A 60 21.19 -9.95 -19.73
N LEU A 61 21.71 -11.09 -20.19
CA LEU A 61 22.29 -12.16 -19.36
C LEU A 61 23.81 -12.05 -19.22
N VAL A 62 24.46 -11.12 -19.92
CA VAL A 62 25.90 -10.88 -19.79
C VAL A 62 26.23 -10.53 -18.34
N GLN A 63 27.21 -11.25 -17.81
CA GLN A 63 27.75 -11.02 -16.48
C GLN A 63 28.60 -9.75 -16.49
N ILE A 64 28.19 -8.77 -15.72
CA ILE A 64 29.00 -7.60 -15.39
C ILE A 64 29.39 -7.77 -13.93
N LEU A 65 30.68 -7.84 -13.61
CA LEU A 65 31.19 -7.99 -12.22
C LEU A 65 30.43 -9.07 -11.40
N GLY A 66 30.20 -10.24 -11.98
CA GLY A 66 29.55 -11.38 -11.31
C GLY A 66 28.03 -11.27 -11.11
N LYS A 67 27.37 -10.28 -11.72
CA LYS A 67 25.90 -10.20 -11.78
C LYS A 67 25.43 -10.01 -13.23
N PRO A 68 24.31 -10.63 -13.66
CA PRO A 68 23.69 -10.34 -14.94
C PRO A 68 23.35 -8.85 -15.08
N MET A 69 23.47 -8.30 -16.29
CA MET A 69 23.08 -6.93 -16.59
C MET A 69 21.62 -6.66 -16.21
N ILE A 70 20.70 -7.57 -16.56
CA ILE A 70 19.27 -7.43 -16.31
C ILE A 70 18.92 -7.43 -14.81
N GLN A 71 19.68 -8.19 -14.00
CA GLN A 71 19.49 -8.23 -12.56
C GLN A 71 19.70 -6.85 -11.93
N ARG A 72 20.63 -6.05 -12.45
CA ARG A 72 20.85 -4.68 -11.95
C ARG A 72 19.66 -3.76 -12.21
N THR A 73 19.04 -3.88 -13.38
CA THR A 73 17.83 -3.12 -13.73
C THR A 73 16.69 -3.54 -12.81
N TRP A 74 16.50 -4.86 -12.62
CA TRP A 74 15.48 -5.39 -11.72
C TRP A 74 15.68 -4.95 -10.26
N GLU A 75 16.90 -5.04 -9.72
CA GLU A 75 17.25 -4.59 -8.37
C GLU A 75 16.93 -3.10 -8.18
N ARG A 76 17.24 -2.25 -9.18
CA ARG A 76 16.91 -0.81 -9.13
C ARG A 76 15.42 -0.54 -9.24
N SER A 77 14.70 -1.22 -10.13
CA SER A 77 13.25 -1.08 -10.28
C SER A 77 12.51 -1.46 -9.00
N LYS A 78 13.00 -2.44 -8.25
CA LYS A 78 12.41 -2.87 -6.97
C LYS A 78 12.50 -1.81 -5.86
N LEU A 79 13.37 -0.80 -6.00
CA LEU A 79 13.50 0.29 -5.04
C LEU A 79 12.41 1.37 -5.21
N ALA A 80 11.63 1.33 -6.29
CA ALA A 80 10.58 2.30 -6.55
C ALA A 80 9.40 2.13 -5.58
N SER A 81 9.04 3.18 -4.84
CA SER A 81 7.91 3.18 -3.88
C SER A 81 6.53 3.21 -4.55
N THR A 82 6.50 3.34 -5.87
CA THR A 82 5.30 3.42 -6.70
C THR A 82 4.91 2.10 -7.34
N LEU A 83 5.81 1.11 -7.36
CA LEU A 83 5.57 -0.21 -7.96
C LEU A 83 5.25 -1.22 -6.87
N ASP A 84 4.18 -1.99 -7.08
CA ASP A 84 3.81 -3.11 -6.18
C ASP A 84 4.51 -4.41 -6.60
N HIS A 85 4.80 -4.54 -7.90
CA HIS A 85 5.46 -5.72 -8.45
C HIS A 85 6.34 -5.36 -9.66
N VAL A 86 7.40 -6.15 -9.90
CA VAL A 86 8.32 -5.95 -11.02
C VAL A 86 8.71 -7.29 -11.63
N ASP A 87 8.39 -7.45 -12.91
CA ASP A 87 8.67 -8.65 -13.70
C ASP A 87 9.55 -8.35 -14.90
N VAL A 88 10.36 -9.33 -15.31
CA VAL A 88 11.20 -9.27 -16.51
C VAL A 88 10.56 -10.13 -17.60
N TYR A 89 10.34 -9.56 -18.77
CA TYR A 89 9.76 -10.26 -19.91
C TYR A 89 10.75 -10.29 -21.07
N PHE A 90 11.15 -11.49 -21.49
CA PHE A 90 11.96 -11.67 -22.69
C PHE A 90 11.05 -11.69 -23.93
N MET A 91 11.27 -10.73 -24.84
CA MET A 91 10.45 -10.50 -26.03
C MET A 91 11.00 -11.18 -27.29
N ASP A 92 11.67 -12.32 -27.14
CA ASP A 92 12.16 -13.11 -28.28
C ASP A 92 11.38 -14.42 -28.40
N LEU A 93 10.28 -14.34 -29.15
CA LEU A 93 9.67 -15.47 -29.83
C LEU A 93 10.37 -15.60 -31.18
N THR A 94 11.53 -16.25 -31.21
CA THR A 94 12.17 -16.63 -32.49
C THR A 94 12.17 -18.15 -32.61
N SER A 95 10.96 -18.74 -32.71
CA SER A 95 10.72 -20.08 -33.29
C SER A 95 9.22 -20.48 -33.28
N LEU A 96 8.32 -19.59 -33.71
CA LEU A 96 6.95 -19.97 -34.14
C LEU A 96 6.66 -19.61 -35.61
N LEU A 97 7.73 -19.49 -36.42
CA LEU A 97 7.82 -19.62 -37.88
C LEU A 97 9.26 -20.06 -38.21
#